data_AF-A0A1H4ILY1-F1
#
_entry.id   AF-A0A1H4ILY1-F1
#
_cell.length_a   1.000
_cell.length_b   1.000
_cell.length_c   1.000
_cell.angle_alpha   90.00
_cell.angle_beta   90.00
_cell.angle_gamma   90.00
#
_symmetry.space_group_name_H-M   'P 1'
#
loop_
_entity.id
_entity.type
_entity.pdbx_description
1 polymer ?
#
loop_
_entity_poly.entity_id
_entity_poly.type
_entity_poly.pdbx_seq_one_letter_code
_entity_poly.pdbx_strand_id
1 'polypeptide(L)' 'MKKILPFIYIIIGVLIIYATIRSFLLDKDTYRVLFGFHTENKFIFLAIRSLFAGWFLVDGLKKLKALKEDE' A
#
# COMPACT_ATOMS: atom_id res chain seq x y z
N MET A 1 9.91 -0.50 -20.39
CA MET A 1 9.73 0.03 -19.01
C MET A 1 8.30 0.53 -18.73
N LYS A 2 7.61 1.21 -19.66
CA LYS A 2 6.23 1.74 -19.45
C LYS A 2 5.20 0.66 -19.04
N LYS A 3 5.27 -0.54 -19.63
CA LYS A 3 4.34 -1.65 -19.33
C LYS A 3 4.49 -2.28 -17.94
N ILE A 4 5.64 -2.11 -17.28
CA ILE A 4 5.95 -2.75 -15.98
C ILE A 4 5.52 -1.88 -14.80
N LEU A 5 5.51 -0.55 -14.98
CA LEU A 5 5.19 0.41 -13.94
C LEU A 5 3.83 0.16 -13.25
N PRO A 6 2.72 -0.16 -13.96
CA PRO A 6 1.45 -0.45 -13.31
C PRO A 6 1.54 -1.64 -12.34
N PHE A 7 2.23 -2.71 -12.74
CA PHE A 7 2.40 -3.91 -11.93
C PHE A 7 3.23 -3.62 -10.68
N ILE A 8 4.29 -2.81 -10.78
CA ILE A 8 5.09 -2.39 -9.62
C ILE A 8 4.21 -1.69 -8.58
N TYR A 9 3.38 -0.74 -9.01
CA TYR A 9 2.49 0.01 -8.10
C TYR A 9 1.48 -0.93 -7.42
N ILE A 10 0.89 -1.85 -8.18
CA ILE A 10 -0.05 -2.83 -7.63
C ILE A 10 0.65 -3.75 -6.62
N ILE A 11 1.83 -4.29 -6.96
CA ILE A 11 2.60 -5.16 -6.07
C ILE A 11 2.96 -4.42 -4.78
N ILE A 12 3.43 -3.18 -4.86
CA ILE A 12 3.72 -2.36 -3.68
C ILE A 12 2.47 -2.19 -2.82
N GLY A 13 1.32 -1.85 -3.43
CA GLY A 13 0.05 -1.72 -2.72
C GLY A 13 -0.35 -3.00 -1.98
N VAL A 14 -0.28 -4.15 -2.65
CA VAL A 14 -0.58 -5.47 -2.06
C VAL A 14 0.37 -5.81 -0.91
N LEU A 15 1.67 -5.54 -1.07
CA LEU A 15 2.67 -5.77 -0.01
C LEU A 15 2.40 -4.91 1.22
N ILE A 16 2.01 -3.64 1.05
CA ILE A 16 1.63 -2.77 2.16
C ILE A 16 0.41 -3.34 2.88
N ILE A 17 -0.63 -3.80 2.16
CA ILE A 17 -1.83 -4.40 2.79
C ILE A 17 -1.44 -5.64 3.60
N TYR A 18 -0.71 -6.56 2.99
CA TYR A 18 -0.29 -7.79 3.66
C TYR A 18 0.53 -7.51 4.93
N ALA A 19 1.51 -6.61 4.85
CA ALA A 19 2.32 -6.21 6.00
C ALA A 19 1.50 -5.49 7.10
N THR A 20 0.48 -4.74 6.70
CA THR A 20 -0.44 -4.03 7.60
C THR A 20 -1.32 -5.02 8.34
N ILE A 21 -2.01 -5.92 7.64
CA ILE A 21 -2.85 -6.96 8.23
C ILE A 21 -2.02 -7.82 9.19
N ARG A 22 -0.85 -8.31 8.74
CA ARG A 22 0.04 -9.12 9.59
C ARG A 22 0.46 -8.37 10.87
N SER A 23 0.82 -7.10 10.76
CA SER A 23 1.22 -6.33 11.94
C SER A 23 0.03 -6.01 12.85
N PHE A 24 -1.14 -5.73 12.28
CA PHE A 24 -2.36 -5.46 13.02
C PHE A 24 -2.82 -6.68 13.83
N LEU A 25 -2.62 -7.90 13.32
CA LEU A 25 -2.96 -9.12 14.05
C LEU A 25 -1.99 -9.46 15.19
N LEU A 26 -0.77 -8.90 15.19
CA LEU A 26 0.30 -9.22 16.14
C LEU A 26 0.33 -8.34 17.40
N ASP A 27 -0.72 -7.54 17.65
CA ASP A 27 -0.86 -6.55 18.74
C ASP A 27 0.47 -6.03 19.35
N LYS A 28 1.11 -5.10 18.63
CA LYS A 28 2.42 -4.56 19.00
C LYS A 28 2.28 -3.31 19.87
N ASP A 29 3.23 -3.09 20.76
CA ASP A 29 3.32 -1.85 21.56
C ASP A 29 3.52 -0.61 20.67
N THR A 30 4.31 -0.75 19.62
CA THR A 30 4.51 0.31 18.61
C THR A 30 4.38 -0.22 17.20
N TYR A 31 3.71 0.57 16.36
CA TYR A 31 3.51 0.29 14.96
C TYR A 31 4.28 1.28 14.11
N ARG A 32 5.15 0.77 13.22
CA ARG A 32 5.80 1.60 12.21
C ARG A 32 4.81 1.91 11.10
N VAL A 33 4.45 3.17 10.92
CA VAL A 33 3.52 3.61 9.87
C VAL A 33 4.24 3.67 8.54
N LEU A 34 5.12 4.67 8.33
CA LEU A 34 5.86 4.94 7.09
C LEU A 34 7.16 5.67 7.37
N PHE A 35 8.20 5.45 6.56
CA PHE A 35 9.46 6.23 6.56
C PHE A 35 10.10 6.53 7.94
N GLY A 36 9.87 5.67 8.95
CA GLY A 36 10.41 5.88 10.30
C GLY A 36 9.43 6.55 11.29
N PHE A 37 8.24 6.93 10.85
CA PHE A 37 7.16 7.33 11.74
C PHE A 37 6.58 6.11 12.46
N HIS A 38 6.37 6.24 13.77
CA HIS A 38 5.80 5.23 14.64
C HIS A 38 4.56 5.77 15.36
N THR A 39 3.63 4.88 15.68
CA THR A 39 2.44 5.20 16.48
C THR A 39 2.12 4.05 17.42
N GLU A 40 1.62 4.37 18.60
CA GLU A 40 1.08 3.41 19.57
C GLU A 40 -0.40 3.10 19.27
N ASN A 41 -1.08 3.97 18.51
CA ASN A 41 -2.47 3.78 18.16
C ASN A 41 -2.61 2.90 16.92
N LYS A 42 -3.05 1.65 17.15
CA LYS A 42 -3.31 0.63 16.14
C LYS A 42 -4.28 1.08 15.03
N PHE A 43 -5.27 1.90 15.34
CA PHE A 43 -6.23 2.41 14.35
C PHE A 43 -5.62 3.51 13.48
N ILE A 44 -4.78 4.38 14.05
CA ILE A 44 -4.01 5.37 13.27
C ILE A 44 -3.06 4.66 12.30
N PHE A 45 -2.37 3.62 12.79
CA PHE A 45 -1.53 2.76 11.96
C PHE A 45 -2.31 2.16 10.78
N LEU A 46 -3.45 1.54 11.07
CA LEU A 46 -4.30 0.91 10.05
C LEU A 46 -4.81 1.94 9.04
N ALA A 47 -5.32 3.08 9.50
CA ALA A 47 -5.89 4.12 8.65
C ALA A 47 -4.84 4.67 7.67
N ILE A 48 -3.68 5.09 8.17
CA ILE A 48 -2.63 5.67 7.31
C ILE A 48 -2.12 4.64 6.32
N ARG A 49 -1.82 3.41 6.75
CA ARG A 49 -1.33 2.39 5.83
C ARG A 49 -2.37 1.97 4.79
N SER A 50 -3.64 1.95 5.16
CA SER A 50 -4.73 1.67 4.22
C SER A 50 -4.87 2.76 3.18
N LEU A 51 -4.70 4.04 3.56
CA LEU A 51 -4.68 5.16 2.61
C LEU A 51 -3.54 5.03 1.60
N PHE A 52 -2.32 4.73 2.07
CA PHE A 52 -1.17 4.56 1.18
C PHE A 52 -1.32 3.34 0.28
N ALA A 53 -1.74 2.20 0.83
CA ALA A 53 -2.04 1.02 0.03
C ALA A 53 -3.10 1.30 -1.05
N GLY A 54 -4.21 1.93 -0.65
CA GLY A 54 -5.29 2.33 -1.56
C GLY A 54 -4.79 3.25 -2.66
N TRP A 55 -3.98 4.26 -2.32
CA TRP A 55 -3.40 5.16 -3.30
C TRP A 55 -2.52 4.42 -4.32
N PHE A 56 -1.60 3.56 -3.87
CA PHE A 56 -0.75 2.75 -4.75
C PHE A 56 -1.57 1.83 -5.67
N LEU A 57 -2.60 1.18 -5.14
CA LEU A 57 -3.48 0.31 -5.93
C LEU A 57 -4.28 1.10 -6.96
N VAL A 58 -4.91 2.20 -6.56
CA VAL A 58 -5.71 3.04 -7.47
C VAL A 58 -4.83 3.60 -8.59
N ASP A 59 -3.64 4.11 -8.28
CA ASP A 59 -2.72 4.64 -9.27
C ASP A 59 -2.18 3.54 -10.21
N GLY A 60 -1.82 2.38 -9.64
CA GLY A 60 -1.41 1.21 -10.41
C GLY A 60 -2.50 0.72 -11.37
N LEU A 61 -3.76 0.64 -10.92
CA LEU A 61 -4.90 0.26 -11.75
C LEU A 61 -5.20 1.30 -12.84
N LYS A 62 -5.12 2.59 -12.54
CA LYS A 62 -5.27 3.67 -13.53
C LYS A 62 -4.22 3.54 -14.64
N LYS A 63 -2.95 3.33 -14.28
CA LYS A 63 -1.86 3.13 -15.24
C LYS A 63 -2.02 1.84 -16.04
N LEU A 64 -2.53 0.77 -15.42
CA LEU A 64 -2.79 -0.50 -16.10
C LEU A 64 -3.91 -0.35 -17.13
N LYS A 65 -4.95 0.43 -16.80
CA LYS A 65 -6.06 0.72 -17.71
C LYS A 65 -5.58 1.56 -18.90
N ALA A 66 -4.83 2.63 -18.65
CA ALA A 66 -4.26 3.46 -19.72
C ALA A 66 -3.39 2.63 -20.68
N LEU A 67 -2.60 1.68 -20.15
CA LEU A 67 -1.78 0.78 -20.97
C LEU A 67 -2.60 -0.09 -21.93
N LYS A 68 -3.81 -0.50 -21.53
CA LYS A 68 -4.72 -1.32 -22.35
C LYS A 68 -5.46 -0.50 -23.41
N GLU A 69 -5.65 0.80 -23.20
CA GLU A 69 -6.26 1.71 -24.17
C GLU A 69 -5.25 2.11 -25.27
N ASP A 70 -3.95 2.00 -24.99
CA ASP A 70 -2.84 2.26 -25.91
C ASP A 70 -2.40 1.03 -26.74
N GLU A 71 -2.95 -0.16 -26.49
CA GLU A 71 -2.69 -1.43 -27.25
C GLU A 71 -3.81 -1.72 -28.25
#